data_AF-A0A175YPQ5-F1
#
_entry.id   AF-A0A175YPQ5-F1
#
_cell.length_a   1.000
_cell.length_b   1.000
_cell.length_c   1.000
_cell.angle_alpha   90.00
_cell.angle_beta   90.00
_cell.angle_gamma   90.00
#
_symmetry.space_group_name_H-M   'P 1'
#
loop_
_entity.id
_entity.type
_entity.pdbx_description
1 polymer ?
#
loop_
_entity_poly.entity_id
_entity_poly.type
_entity_poly.pdbx_seq_one_letter_code
_entity_poly.pdbx_strand_id
1 'polypeptide(L)'
;MASSSSSATAAEATERRGIPAASFVGDVQTYLNQLGLDVNSTLSFLQERLQQYKLVEMKLLAQQRDLQAKIPDIEKCLDVVSTLQAKKGTGEVSTSNNMNCYISCHFAQYVEFHP
;
A
#
# COMPACT_ATOMS: atom_id res chain seq x y z
N MET A 1 -33.53 -22.52 -24.69
CA MET A 1 -32.88 -22.98 -23.44
C MET A 1 -31.48 -22.39 -23.39
N ALA A 2 -31.11 -21.78 -22.26
CA ALA A 2 -29.84 -21.11 -22.06
C ALA A 2 -28.73 -22.13 -21.80
N SER A 3 -27.67 -22.11 -22.60
CA SER A 3 -26.42 -22.80 -22.31
C SER A 3 -25.37 -21.76 -22.00
N SER A 4 -25.24 -21.46 -20.73
CA SER A 4 -24.25 -20.56 -20.15
C SER A 4 -22.89 -21.27 -20.13
N SER A 5 -22.13 -21.15 -21.22
CA SER A 5 -20.71 -21.53 -21.24
C SER A 5 -19.86 -20.31 -20.89
N SER A 6 -19.79 -19.99 -19.60
CA SER A 6 -18.84 -19.01 -19.06
C SER A 6 -17.46 -19.66 -18.94
N SER A 7 -16.79 -19.81 -20.08
CA SER A 7 -15.39 -20.21 -20.18
C SER A 7 -14.56 -19.03 -20.68
N ALA A 8 -14.51 -17.98 -19.87
CA ALA A 8 -13.58 -16.86 -19.96
C ALA A 8 -13.60 -16.13 -18.61
N THR A 9 -12.49 -15.48 -18.25
CA THR A 9 -12.23 -14.69 -17.02
C THR A 9 -11.73 -15.46 -15.79
N ALA A 10 -10.50 -15.98 -15.87
CA ALA A 10 -9.63 -16.15 -14.68
C ALA A 10 -8.16 -15.83 -14.99
N ALA A 11 -7.74 -15.95 -16.26
CA ALA A 11 -6.38 -15.63 -16.71
C ALA A 11 -6.08 -14.12 -16.85
N GLU A 12 -7.09 -13.25 -16.74
CA GLU A 12 -6.97 -11.80 -16.97
C GLU A 12 -7.14 -10.96 -15.68
N ALA A 13 -6.92 -11.57 -14.51
CA ALA A 13 -6.69 -10.83 -13.27
C ALA A 13 -5.19 -10.53 -13.15
N THR A 14 -4.70 -9.75 -14.10
CA THR A 14 -3.31 -9.31 -14.25
C THR A 14 -2.77 -8.77 -12.93
N GLU A 15 -1.74 -9.43 -12.40
CA GLU A 15 -0.87 -9.09 -11.27
C GLU A 15 -1.21 -7.77 -10.55
N ARG A 16 -2.26 -7.76 -9.73
CA ARG A 16 -2.51 -6.60 -8.86
C ARG A 16 -1.53 -6.68 -7.69
N ARG A 17 -0.64 -5.68 -7.59
CA ARG A 17 0.39 -5.53 -6.53
C ARG A 17 1.57 -6.51 -6.64
N GLY A 18 1.85 -7.04 -7.83
CA GLY A 18 2.94 -8.00 -8.05
C GLY A 18 2.68 -9.39 -7.45
N ILE A 19 1.40 -9.71 -7.20
CA ILE A 19 0.96 -11.03 -6.75
C ILE A 19 0.42 -11.79 -7.95
N PRO A 20 1.05 -12.90 -8.37
CA PRO A 20 0.52 -13.75 -9.43
C PRO A 20 -0.85 -14.33 -9.04
N ALA A 21 -1.82 -14.30 -9.95
CA ALA A 21 -3.13 -14.90 -9.70
C ALA A 21 -2.99 -16.41 -9.46
N ALA A 22 -3.59 -16.91 -8.37
CA ALA A 22 -3.62 -18.34 -8.09
C ALA A 22 -4.73 -19.00 -8.92
N SER A 23 -4.36 -19.95 -9.78
CA SER A 23 -5.32 -20.78 -10.50
C SER A 23 -5.82 -21.92 -9.62
N PHE A 24 -7.13 -22.12 -9.56
CA PHE A 24 -7.71 -23.26 -8.87
C PHE A 24 -7.47 -24.55 -9.67
N VAL A 25 -7.00 -25.61 -9.00
CA VAL A 25 -6.74 -26.91 -9.62
C VAL A 25 -7.92 -27.84 -9.31
N GLY A 26 -8.79 -28.07 -10.30
CA GLY A 26 -9.95 -28.96 -10.15
C GLY A 26 -9.59 -30.45 -10.22
N ASP A 27 -8.80 -30.84 -11.22
CA ASP A 27 -8.25 -32.18 -11.36
C ASP A 27 -6.72 -32.11 -11.51
N VAL A 28 -6.02 -32.82 -10.63
CA VAL A 28 -4.55 -32.84 -10.56
C VAL A 28 -3.96 -33.50 -11.80
N GLN A 29 -4.61 -34.55 -12.33
CA GLN A 29 -4.08 -35.28 -13.48
C GLN A 29 -4.14 -34.43 -14.75
N THR A 30 -5.29 -33.78 -14.98
CA THR A 30 -5.45 -32.81 -16.07
C THR A 30 -4.47 -31.63 -15.94
N TYR A 31 -4.25 -31.12 -14.72
CA TYR A 31 -3.33 -30.01 -14.47
C TYR A 31 -1.87 -30.38 -14.78
N LEU A 32 -1.41 -31.55 -14.34
CA LEU A 32 -0.07 -32.05 -14.65
C LEU A 32 0.13 -32.26 -16.15
N ASN A 33 -0.86 -32.84 -16.84
CA ASN A 33 -0.83 -33.05 -18.29
C ASN A 33 -0.80 -31.71 -19.05
N GLN A 34 -1.54 -30.70 -18.58
CA GLN A 34 -1.58 -29.37 -19.19
C GLN A 34 -0.27 -28.59 -19.00
N LEU A 35 0.42 -28.81 -17.88
CA LEU A 35 1.75 -28.26 -17.63
C LEU A 35 2.85 -28.98 -18.43
N GLY A 36 2.63 -30.25 -18.79
CA GLY A 36 3.64 -31.06 -19.50
C GLY A 36 4.89 -31.36 -18.67
N LEU A 37 4.78 -31.27 -17.34
CA LEU A 37 5.88 -31.41 -16.39
C LEU A 37 5.78 -32.74 -15.62
N ASP A 38 6.93 -33.27 -15.20
CA ASP A 38 7.01 -34.32 -14.17
C ASP A 38 6.33 -33.83 -12.86
N VAL A 39 5.81 -34.78 -12.09
CA VAL A 39 5.28 -34.57 -10.73
C VAL A 39 6.29 -33.82 -9.85
N ASN A 40 7.57 -34.20 -9.87
CA ASN A 40 8.58 -33.55 -9.02
C ASN A 40 8.82 -32.09 -9.43
N SER A 41 8.94 -31.82 -10.73
CA SER A 41 9.13 -30.44 -11.22
C SER A 41 7.90 -29.58 -10.99
N THR A 42 6.69 -30.14 -11.11
CA THR A 42 5.45 -29.45 -10.76
C THR A 42 5.38 -29.10 -9.28
N LEU A 43 5.81 -30.03 -8.42
CA LEU A 43 5.87 -29.80 -6.97
C LEU A 43 6.86 -28.67 -6.64
N SER A 44 8.07 -28.69 -7.22
CA SER A 44 9.05 -27.62 -7.05
C SER A 44 8.53 -26.26 -7.52
N PHE A 45 7.84 -26.22 -8.65
CA PHE A 45 7.22 -25.00 -9.18
C PHE A 45 6.13 -24.45 -8.24
N LEU A 46 5.27 -25.32 -7.69
CA LEU A 46 4.25 -24.92 -6.72
C LEU A 46 4.88 -24.41 -5.41
N GLN A 47 5.97 -25.03 -4.95
CA GLN A 47 6.72 -24.57 -3.78
C GLN A 47 7.31 -23.18 -3.99
N GLU A 48 7.89 -22.92 -5.16
CA GLU A 48 8.42 -21.60 -5.51
C GLU A 48 7.31 -20.54 -5.48
N ARG A 49 6.16 -20.85 -6.10
CA ARG A 49 4.99 -19.95 -6.10
C ARG A 49 4.48 -19.69 -4.68
N LEU A 50 4.45 -20.72 -3.83
CA LEU A 50 4.07 -20.58 -2.43
C LEU A 50 5.04 -19.67 -1.65
N GLN A 51 6.34 -19.78 -1.94
CA GLN A 51 7.35 -18.91 -1.33
C GLN A 51 7.18 -17.45 -1.77
N GLN A 52 6.85 -17.20 -3.04
CA GLN A 52 6.54 -15.85 -3.54
C GLN A 52 5.36 -15.25 -2.79
N TYR A 53 4.27 -16.02 -2.60
CA TYR A 53 3.11 -15.55 -1.86
C TYR A 53 3.44 -15.17 -0.40
N LYS A 54 4.22 -15.99 0.30
CA LYS A 54 4.66 -15.68 1.67
C LYS A 54 5.46 -14.38 1.76
N LEU A 55 6.36 -14.15 0.80
CA LEU A 55 7.15 -12.92 0.78
C LEU A 55 6.28 -11.69 0.56
N VAL A 56 5.30 -11.77 -0.33
CA VAL A 56 4.38 -10.64 -0.56
C VAL A 56 3.45 -10.42 0.63
N GLU A 57 2.97 -11.49 1.26
CA GLU A 57 2.18 -11.40 2.50
C GLU A 57 2.94 -10.67 3.61
N MET A 58 4.20 -11.06 3.86
CA MET A 58 5.03 -10.39 4.87
C MET A 58 5.24 -8.91 4.56
N LYS A 59 5.48 -8.56 3.30
CA LYS A 59 5.63 -7.16 2.87
C LYS A 59 4.33 -6.37 3.08
N LEU A 60 3.18 -6.94 2.74
CA LEU A 60 1.90 -6.28 2.88
C LEU A 60 1.54 -6.05 4.36
N LEU A 61 1.80 -7.03 5.22
CA LEU A 61 1.60 -6.90 6.67
C LEU A 61 2.55 -5.87 7.29
N ALA A 62 3.80 -5.78 6.82
CA ALA A 62 4.72 -4.73 7.25
C ALA A 62 4.22 -3.34 6.84
N GLN A 63 3.83 -3.16 5.57
CA GLN A 63 3.27 -1.90 5.07
C GLN A 63 2.00 -1.50 5.82
N GLN A 64 1.12 -2.47 6.14
CA GLN A 64 -0.07 -2.22 6.94
C GLN A 64 0.29 -1.64 8.31
N ARG A 65 1.27 -2.24 9.01
CA ARG A 65 1.73 -1.75 10.32
C ARG A 65 2.34 -0.35 10.23
N ASP A 66 3.17 -0.11 9.22
CA ASP A 66 3.78 1.21 9.01
C ASP A 66 2.73 2.29 8.73
N LEU A 67 1.71 1.96 7.93
CA LEU A 67 0.59 2.86 7.67
C LEU A 67 -0.23 3.10 8.92
N GLN A 68 -0.56 2.05 9.70
CA GLN A 68 -1.28 2.18 10.96
C GLN A 68 -0.55 3.06 11.97
N ALA A 69 0.78 2.96 12.03
CA ALA A 69 1.61 3.81 12.89
C ALA A 69 1.56 5.30 12.48
N LYS A 70 1.36 5.61 11.19
CA LYS A 70 1.27 6.99 10.69
C LYS A 70 -0.09 7.66 10.90
N ILE A 71 -1.16 6.88 11.01
CA ILE A 71 -2.53 7.40 11.22
C ILE A 71 -2.60 8.42 12.38
N PRO A 72 -2.14 8.11 13.61
CA PRO A 72 -2.26 9.03 14.74
C PRO A 72 -1.44 10.32 14.56
N ASP A 73 -0.30 10.24 13.89
CA ASP A 73 0.52 11.43 13.62
C ASP A 73 -0.14 12.35 12.59
N ILE A 74 -0.79 11.78 11.57
CA ILE A 74 -1.59 12.53 10.60
C ILE A 74 -2.79 13.19 11.29
N GLU A 75 -3.49 12.47 12.16
CA GLU A 75 -4.61 13.01 12.93
C GLU A 75 -4.19 14.20 13.81
N LYS A 76 -3.06 14.10 14.52
CA LYS A 76 -2.49 15.22 15.29
C LYS A 76 -2.12 16.41 14.41
N CYS A 77 -1.54 16.16 13.23
CA CYS A 77 -1.23 17.24 12.30
C CYS A 77 -2.51 17.97 11.84
N LEU A 78 -3.60 17.24 11.60
CA LEU A 78 -4.89 17.84 11.25
C LEU A 78 -5.49 18.66 12.39
N ASP A 79 -5.40 18.19 13.64
CA ASP A 79 -5.86 18.93 14.81
C ASP A 79 -5.09 20.26 14.99
N VAL A 80 -3.77 20.24 14.82
CA VAL A 80 -2.94 21.45 14.82
C VAL A 80 -3.35 22.42 13.71
N VAL A 81 -3.60 21.94 12.49
CA VAL A 81 -4.06 22.80 11.39
C VAL A 81 -5.44 23.39 11.68
N SER A 82 -6.38 22.60 12.23
CA SER A 82 -7.71 23.06 12.62
C SER A 82 -7.66 24.16 13.69
N THR A 83 -6.86 23.96 14.75
CA THR A 83 -6.67 24.96 15.80
C THR A 83 -6.03 26.25 15.26
N LEU A 84 -5.06 26.15 14.34
CA LEU A 84 -4.47 27.32 13.67
C LEU A 84 -5.47 28.06 12.79
N GLN A 85 -6.34 27.35 12.06
CA GLN A 85 -7.39 27.98 11.24
C GLN A 85 -8.44 28.68 12.10
N ALA A 86 -8.86 28.08 13.21
CA ALA A 86 -9.79 28.69 14.15
C ALA A 86 -9.23 30.00 14.73
N LYS A 87 -7.94 30.02 15.10
CA LYS A 87 -7.27 31.21 15.66
C LYS A 87 -6.99 32.31 14.64
N LYS A 88 -6.90 31.97 13.34
CA LYS A 88 -6.79 32.95 12.24
C LYS A 88 -8.05 33.84 12.11
N GLY A 89 -9.23 33.33 12.48
CA GLY A 89 -10.47 34.11 12.50
C GLY A 89 -10.58 35.09 13.68
N THR A 90 -9.84 34.85 14.76
CA THR A 90 -9.93 35.59 16.02
C THR A 90 -8.85 36.68 16.20
N GLY A 91 -7.93 36.84 15.24
CA GLY A 91 -6.88 37.86 15.30
C GLY A 91 -5.80 37.63 16.35
N GLU A 92 -5.82 36.51 17.07
CA GLU A 92 -4.79 36.17 18.06
C GLU A 92 -3.62 35.43 17.39
N VAL A 93 -2.58 36.19 17.04
CA VAL A 93 -1.25 35.65 16.71
C VAL A 93 -0.66 35.04 17.99
N SER A 94 -0.97 33.77 18.23
CA SER A 94 -0.35 33.00 19.32
C SER A 94 0.91 32.31 18.81
N THR A 95 2.03 32.99 18.97
CA THR A 95 3.36 32.40 19.03
C THR A 95 3.47 31.52 20.28
N SER A 96 3.10 30.25 20.18
CA SER A 96 3.51 29.22 21.14
C SER A 96 3.23 27.87 20.52
N ASN A 97 4.17 27.37 19.72
CA ASN A 97 4.49 25.94 19.55
C ASN A 97 5.83 25.90 18.79
N ASN A 98 6.81 25.21 19.39
CA ASN A 98 8.25 25.27 19.11
C ASN A 98 8.66 25.05 17.62
N MET A 99 7.80 24.49 16.78
CA MET A 99 8.06 24.30 15.33
C MET A 99 7.77 25.53 14.45
N ASN A 100 6.86 26.44 14.85
CA ASN A 100 6.55 27.62 14.03
C ASN A 100 7.57 28.76 14.23
N CYS A 101 8.38 28.69 15.29
CA CYS A 101 9.53 29.58 15.46
C CYS A 101 10.61 29.28 14.42
N TYR A 102 10.89 28.00 14.13
CA TYR A 102 11.92 27.62 13.15
C TYR A 102 11.56 28.04 11.73
N ILE A 103 10.29 27.89 11.36
CA ILE A 103 9.81 28.26 10.01
C ILE A 103 9.69 29.78 9.85
N SER A 104 9.20 30.52 10.86
CA SER A 104 9.16 31.99 10.81
C SER A 104 10.56 32.62 10.87
N CYS A 105 11.48 32.07 11.66
CA CYS A 105 12.85 32.57 11.75
C CYS A 105 13.63 32.31 10.44
N HIS A 106 13.44 31.15 9.82
CA HIS A 106 14.07 30.84 8.53
C HIS A 106 13.48 31.66 7.37
N PHE A 107 12.19 32.01 7.42
CA PHE A 107 11.58 32.86 6.38
C PHE A 107 11.94 34.34 6.55
N ALA A 108 12.06 34.85 7.78
CA ALA A 108 12.52 36.23 8.03
C ALA A 108 13.98 36.44 7.59
N GLN A 109 14.84 35.45 7.85
CA GLN A 109 16.25 35.50 7.44
C GLN A 109 16.44 35.39 5.92
N TYR A 110 15.44 34.89 5.19
CA TYR A 110 15.43 34.84 3.72
C TYR A 110 14.96 36.15 3.08
N VAL A 111 14.18 36.97 3.79
CA VAL A 111 13.66 38.26 3.30
C VAL A 111 14.61 39.44 3.62
N GLU A 112 15.38 39.36 4.71
CA GLU A 112 16.40 40.38 5.04
C GLU A 112 17.75 40.19 4.32
N PHE A 113 17.99 39.06 3.65
CA PHE A 113 19.29 38.74 3.06
C PHE A 113 19.30 38.70 1.52
N HIS A 114 18.32 39.31 0.87
CA HIS A 114 18.38 39.54 -0.57
C HIS A 114 17.95 40.98 -0.89
N PRO A 115 18.86 41.85 -1.36
CA PRO A 115 18.46 43.13 -1.96
C PRO A 115 17.67 42.91 -3.27
#